data_AF-A0A963ESH7-F1
#
_entry.id   AF-A0A963ESH7-F1
#
_cell.length_a   1.000
_cell.length_b   1.000
_cell.length_c   1.000
_cell.angle_alpha   90.00
_cell.angle_beta   90.00
_cell.angle_gamma   90.00
#
_symmetry.space_group_name_H-M   'P 1'
#
loop_
_entity.id
_entity.type
_entity.pdbx_description
1 polymer ?
#
loop_
_entity_poly.entity_id
_entity_poly.type
_entity_poly.pdbx_seq_one_letter_code
_entity_poly.pdbx_strand_id
1 'polypeptide(L)'
;KSYTNWIAELRFEPQALASREDWNRPGVLADFLPQFESWQFDWLDIPNMIRNASVIYEFPMVDRDPVDAWAFGRVVLLGDAAHPMYPIGSNGASQGILDAACITRMLREHASPEAAFAAYDAERRPKASAIVLANRQNGPEQVMQMAEERAPDGFEDIADVIDYAELDAIARRYKQIAGFDKSALNRL
;
A
#
# COMPACT_ATOMS: atom_id res chain seq x y z
N LYS A 1 -19.34 -8.39 -22.70
CA LYS A 1 -18.18 -8.61 -21.81
C LYS A 1 -17.66 -7.23 -21.43
N SER A 2 -17.72 -6.87 -20.15
CA SER A 2 -17.05 -5.66 -19.65
C SER A 2 -15.56 -5.94 -19.49
N TYR A 3 -14.71 -5.00 -19.88
CA TYR A 3 -13.24 -5.07 -19.74
C TYR A 3 -12.74 -4.29 -18.50
N THR A 4 -13.67 -3.90 -17.62
CA THR A 4 -13.36 -3.07 -16.45
C THR A 4 -12.93 -3.94 -15.28
N ASN A 5 -11.71 -3.71 -14.78
CA ASN A 5 -11.29 -4.18 -13.47
C ASN A 5 -11.75 -3.16 -12.42
N TRP A 6 -12.20 -3.65 -11.28
CA TRP A 6 -12.61 -2.83 -10.15
C TRP A 6 -12.05 -3.42 -8.86
N ILE A 7 -11.92 -2.57 -7.85
CA ILE A 7 -11.55 -2.93 -6.48
C ILE A 7 -12.65 -2.38 -5.58
N ALA A 8 -13.17 -3.22 -4.69
CA ALA A 8 -14.11 -2.83 -3.64
C ALA A 8 -13.43 -3.11 -2.30
N GLU A 9 -13.15 -2.04 -1.55
CA GLU A 9 -12.47 -2.14 -0.26
C GLU A 9 -13.48 -2.02 0.88
N LEU A 10 -13.41 -2.95 1.83
CA LEU A 10 -14.14 -2.90 3.09
C LEU A 10 -13.17 -3.04 4.26
N ARG A 11 -13.30 -2.14 5.23
CA ARG A 11 -12.55 -2.20 6.47
C ARG A 11 -13.38 -2.91 7.53
N PHE A 12 -12.82 -3.97 8.09
CA PHE A 12 -13.39 -4.71 9.21
C PHE A 12 -12.55 -4.47 10.46
N GLU A 13 -13.14 -4.67 11.64
CA GLU A 13 -12.36 -4.74 12.88
C GLU A 13 -11.26 -5.80 12.75
N PRO A 14 -10.06 -5.59 13.32
CA PRO A 14 -8.96 -6.54 13.23
C PRO A 14 -9.39 -7.92 13.72
N GLN A 15 -9.54 -8.87 12.81
CA GLN A 15 -9.81 -10.27 13.11
C GLN A 15 -8.54 -11.08 12.85
N ALA A 16 -8.30 -12.09 13.70
CA ALA A 16 -7.34 -13.12 13.34
C ALA A 16 -7.78 -13.72 12.01
N LEU A 17 -6.89 -13.73 11.01
CA LEU A 17 -7.16 -14.36 9.72
C LEU A 17 -7.73 -15.77 9.97
N ALA A 18 -8.97 -16.00 9.54
CA ALA A 18 -9.67 -17.26 9.77
C ALA A 18 -8.94 -18.45 9.11
N SER A 19 -8.11 -18.18 8.09
CA SER A 19 -7.28 -19.15 7.38
C SER A 19 -5.97 -18.51 6.92
N ARG A 20 -4.96 -19.35 6.67
CA ARG A 20 -3.71 -18.97 5.99
C ARG A 20 -4.05 -18.23 4.69
N GLU A 21 -3.31 -17.15 4.40
CA GLU A 21 -3.56 -16.26 3.26
C GLU A 21 -3.76 -17.07 1.96
N ASP A 22 -4.99 -17.06 1.45
CA ASP A 22 -5.34 -17.63 0.15
C ASP A 22 -5.62 -16.47 -0.81
N TRP A 23 -4.55 -16.04 -1.48
CA TRP A 23 -4.55 -14.97 -2.46
C TRP A 23 -5.33 -15.32 -3.75
N ASN A 24 -6.00 -16.47 -3.82
CA ASN A 24 -6.87 -16.84 -4.95
C ASN A 24 -8.27 -17.24 -4.50
N ARG A 25 -8.67 -16.87 -3.28
CA ARG A 25 -10.00 -17.17 -2.75
C ARG A 25 -11.08 -16.49 -3.60
N PRO A 26 -12.07 -17.23 -4.14
CA PRO A 26 -13.22 -16.62 -4.80
C PRO A 26 -14.00 -15.75 -3.81
N GLY A 27 -14.32 -14.51 -4.21
CA GLY A 27 -15.14 -13.62 -3.42
C GLY A 27 -16.62 -14.00 -3.47
N VAL A 28 -17.34 -13.78 -2.37
CA VAL A 28 -18.78 -14.02 -2.28
C VAL A 28 -19.51 -12.68 -2.32
N LEU A 29 -20.39 -12.48 -3.31
CA LEU A 29 -21.12 -11.22 -3.49
C LEU A 29 -21.85 -10.76 -2.23
N ALA A 30 -22.47 -11.69 -1.50
CA ALA A 30 -23.24 -11.39 -0.29
C ALA A 30 -22.38 -10.77 0.84
N ASP A 31 -21.06 -11.01 0.83
CA ASP A 31 -20.17 -10.55 1.89
C ASP A 31 -19.85 -9.06 1.80
N PHE A 32 -19.92 -8.46 0.60
CA PHE A 32 -19.51 -7.07 0.39
C PHE A 32 -20.50 -6.21 -0.40
N LEU A 33 -21.27 -6.77 -1.34
CA LEU A 33 -22.18 -6.00 -2.20
C LEU A 33 -23.17 -5.11 -1.43
N PRO A 34 -23.75 -5.51 -0.27
CA PRO A 34 -24.67 -4.66 0.48
C PRO A 34 -24.12 -3.27 0.84
N GLN A 35 -22.80 -3.14 1.02
CA GLN A 35 -22.15 -1.86 1.36
C GLN A 35 -22.10 -0.88 0.17
N PHE A 36 -22.27 -1.40 -1.06
CA PHE A 36 -22.19 -0.63 -2.30
C PHE A 36 -23.55 -0.47 -2.99
N GLU A 37 -24.65 -0.99 -2.42
CA GLU A 37 -25.97 -0.97 -3.08
C GLU A 37 -26.51 0.43 -3.38
N SER A 38 -26.16 1.40 -2.55
CA SER A 38 -26.54 2.81 -2.71
C SER A 38 -25.66 3.57 -3.70
N TRP A 39 -24.56 2.99 -4.19
CA TRP A 39 -23.59 3.66 -5.07
C TRP A 39 -24.09 3.67 -6.51
N GLN A 40 -25.16 4.41 -6.74
CA GLN A 40 -25.76 4.63 -8.05
C GLN A 40 -25.58 6.09 -8.41
N PHE A 41 -24.80 6.33 -9.47
CA PHE A 41 -24.54 7.64 -10.03
C PHE A 41 -25.18 7.73 -11.41
N ASP A 42 -25.53 8.93 -11.87
CA ASP A 42 -26.15 9.15 -13.20
C ASP A 42 -25.35 8.55 -14.36
N TRP A 43 -24.05 8.38 -14.18
CA TRP A 43 -23.10 7.86 -15.16
C TRP A 43 -22.54 6.47 -14.83
N LEU A 44 -22.82 5.91 -13.64
CA LEU A 44 -22.29 4.61 -13.23
C LEU A 44 -23.16 3.89 -12.19
N ASP A 45 -23.57 2.66 -12.54
CA ASP A 45 -24.26 1.72 -11.66
C ASP A 45 -23.25 0.71 -11.08
N ILE A 46 -22.72 1.02 -9.89
CA ILE A 46 -21.73 0.17 -9.21
C ILE A 46 -22.30 -1.21 -8.86
N PRO A 47 -23.52 -1.35 -8.28
CA PRO A 47 -24.10 -2.65 -7.99
C PRO A 47 -24.23 -3.54 -9.22
N ASN A 48 -24.71 -3.01 -10.34
CA ASN A 48 -24.83 -3.77 -11.58
C ASN A 48 -23.46 -4.13 -12.16
N MET A 49 -22.47 -3.24 -12.09
CA MET A 49 -21.09 -3.53 -12.51
C MET A 49 -20.51 -4.71 -11.72
N ILE A 50 -20.66 -4.71 -10.40
CA ILE A 50 -20.18 -5.79 -9.51
C ILE A 50 -20.91 -7.10 -9.83
N ARG A 51 -22.24 -7.10 -9.95
CA ARG A 51 -23.04 -8.31 -10.23
C ARG A 51 -22.69 -8.96 -11.58
N ASN A 52 -22.23 -8.18 -12.56
CA ASN A 52 -21.86 -8.67 -13.89
C ASN A 52 -20.38 -9.10 -13.99
N ALA A 53 -19.62 -9.09 -12.89
CA ALA A 53 -18.26 -9.57 -12.89
C ALA A 53 -18.20 -11.09 -13.17
N SER A 54 -17.35 -11.50 -14.10
CA SER A 54 -17.19 -12.91 -14.46
C SER A 54 -16.52 -13.72 -13.36
N VAL A 55 -15.60 -13.07 -12.63
CA VAL A 55 -14.80 -13.63 -11.55
C VAL A 55 -14.57 -12.53 -10.52
N ILE A 56 -14.61 -12.89 -9.24
CA ILE A 56 -14.34 -12.02 -8.11
C ILE A 56 -13.35 -12.76 -7.21
N TYR A 57 -12.32 -12.06 -6.75
CA TYR A 57 -11.35 -12.58 -5.79
C TYR A 57 -11.36 -11.73 -4.53
N GLU A 58 -11.16 -12.40 -3.40
CA GLU A 58 -11.01 -11.78 -2.09
C GLU A 58 -9.53 -11.72 -1.73
N PHE A 59 -9.06 -10.53 -1.34
CA PHE A 59 -7.68 -10.32 -0.92
C PHE A 59 -7.67 -9.67 0.46
N PRO A 60 -7.29 -10.40 1.52
CA PRO A 60 -7.18 -9.79 2.84
C PRO A 60 -6.03 -8.78 2.82
N MET A 61 -6.32 -7.55 3.25
CA MET A 61 -5.31 -6.51 3.40
C MET A 61 -4.63 -6.66 4.75
N VAL A 62 -3.43 -7.23 4.73
CA VAL A 62 -2.69 -7.62 5.92
C VAL A 62 -1.29 -7.03 5.91
N ASP A 63 -0.80 -6.69 7.10
CA ASP A 63 0.59 -6.32 7.33
C ASP A 63 1.14 -7.05 8.56
N ARG A 64 2.40 -6.77 8.90
CA ARG A 64 3.01 -7.20 10.17
C ARG A 64 3.72 -6.04 10.83
N ASP A 65 3.82 -6.09 12.15
CA ASP A 65 4.69 -5.18 12.88
C ASP A 65 6.13 -5.32 12.40
N PRO A 66 6.86 -4.21 12.22
CA PRO A 66 8.27 -4.27 11.88
C PRO A 66 9.07 -5.04 12.91
N VAL A 67 9.98 -5.89 12.44
CA VAL A 67 10.91 -6.65 13.29
C VAL A 67 12.21 -5.87 13.52
N ASP A 68 12.92 -6.20 14.60
CA ASP A 68 14.12 -5.47 15.02
C ASP A 68 15.36 -5.75 14.16
N ALA A 69 15.38 -6.84 13.39
CA ALA A 69 16.50 -7.22 12.55
C ALA A 69 16.06 -8.04 11.34
N TRP A 70 16.70 -7.79 10.19
CA TRP A 70 16.54 -8.59 8.98
C TRP A 70 17.74 -9.51 8.71
N ALA A 71 18.90 -9.25 9.30
CA ALA A 71 20.14 -9.98 9.06
C ALA A 71 20.49 -10.96 10.19
N PHE A 72 20.75 -12.21 9.82
CA PHE A 72 21.05 -13.33 10.71
C PHE A 72 22.28 -14.08 10.18
N GLY A 73 23.47 -13.56 10.49
CA GLY A 73 24.73 -14.11 9.96
C GLY A 73 24.76 -14.04 8.43
N ARG A 74 24.67 -15.18 7.76
CA ARG A 74 24.67 -15.30 6.28
C ARG A 74 23.27 -15.40 5.67
N VAL A 75 22.24 -15.09 6.44
CA VAL A 75 20.85 -15.06 5.98
C VAL A 75 20.32 -13.65 6.17
N VAL A 76 19.55 -13.15 5.20
CA VAL A 76 18.93 -11.82 5.29
C VAL A 76 17.56 -11.82 4.64
N LEU A 77 16.62 -11.06 5.22
CA LEU A 77 15.26 -10.89 4.72
C LEU A 77 15.18 -9.67 3.78
N LEU A 78 14.37 -9.76 2.73
CA LEU A 78 14.02 -8.66 1.83
C LEU A 78 12.58 -8.81 1.31
N GLY A 79 12.01 -7.73 0.77
CA GLY A 79 10.62 -7.72 0.28
C GLY A 79 9.61 -8.08 1.37
N ASP A 80 8.51 -8.75 1.00
CA ASP A 80 7.44 -9.12 1.94
C ASP A 80 7.90 -10.09 3.05
N ALA A 81 9.03 -10.77 2.89
CA ALA A 81 9.62 -11.56 3.99
C ALA A 81 10.19 -10.68 5.12
N ALA A 82 10.52 -9.43 4.82
CA ALA A 82 11.09 -8.45 5.74
C ALA A 82 10.08 -7.36 6.17
N HIS A 83 9.21 -6.93 5.26
CA HIS A 83 8.30 -5.79 5.46
C HIS A 83 6.96 -5.96 4.72
N PRO A 84 6.16 -6.99 5.05
CA PRO A 84 4.82 -7.12 4.49
C PRO A 84 3.97 -5.93 4.94
N MET A 85 3.27 -5.29 4.01
CA MET A 85 2.56 -4.02 4.23
C MET A 85 1.24 -3.97 3.48
N TYR A 86 0.32 -3.11 3.95
CA TYR A 86 -0.89 -2.75 3.20
C TYR A 86 -0.52 -2.32 1.77
N PRO A 87 -1.32 -2.70 0.75
CA PRO A 87 -1.01 -2.47 -0.67
C PRO A 87 -1.22 -1.01 -1.13
N ILE A 88 -0.85 -0.05 -0.30
CA ILE A 88 -1.03 1.38 -0.56
C ILE A 88 0.16 1.91 -1.37
N GLY A 89 -0.15 2.60 -2.47
CA GLY A 89 0.82 3.28 -3.33
C GLY A 89 1.88 2.39 -3.96
N SER A 90 1.62 1.09 -4.12
CA SER A 90 2.58 0.10 -4.66
C SER A 90 3.90 0.04 -3.90
N ASN A 91 3.88 0.37 -2.60
CA ASN A 91 5.08 0.45 -1.77
C ASN A 91 5.78 -0.90 -1.60
N GLY A 92 5.05 -2.01 -1.38
CA GLY A 92 5.68 -3.32 -1.15
C GLY A 92 6.63 -3.73 -2.28
N ALA A 93 6.12 -3.75 -3.52
CA ALA A 93 6.92 -4.06 -4.70
C ALA A 93 8.08 -3.08 -4.91
N SER A 94 7.81 -1.78 -4.77
CA SER A 94 8.84 -0.75 -4.97
C SER A 94 9.96 -0.86 -3.92
N GLN A 95 9.62 -1.10 -2.65
CA GLN A 95 10.63 -1.31 -1.60
C GLN A 95 11.42 -2.59 -1.82
N GLY A 96 10.80 -3.68 -2.30
CA GLY A 96 11.52 -4.89 -2.68
C GLY A 96 12.56 -4.67 -3.79
N ILE A 97 12.27 -3.80 -4.77
CA ILE A 97 13.24 -3.41 -5.80
C ILE A 97 14.40 -2.60 -5.18
N LEU A 98 14.10 -1.66 -4.29
CA LEU A 98 15.11 -0.87 -3.59
C LEU A 98 15.99 -1.74 -2.68
N ASP A 99 15.41 -2.77 -2.07
CA ASP A 99 16.16 -3.74 -1.29
C ASP A 99 17.15 -4.49 -2.15
N ALA A 100 16.72 -5.00 -3.31
CA ALA A 100 17.57 -5.73 -4.25
C ALA A 100 18.74 -4.86 -4.74
N ALA A 101 18.50 -3.58 -5.02
CA ALA A 101 19.57 -2.64 -5.37
C ALA A 101 20.54 -2.42 -4.19
N CYS A 102 20.01 -2.15 -2.99
CA CYS A 102 20.82 -1.87 -1.80
C CYS A 102 21.68 -3.08 -1.39
N ILE A 103 21.09 -4.28 -1.29
CA ILE A 103 21.83 -5.49 -0.91
C ILE A 103 22.92 -5.83 -1.92
N THR A 104 22.66 -5.62 -3.22
CA THR A 104 23.67 -5.81 -4.28
C THR A 104 24.83 -4.85 -4.10
N ARG A 105 24.56 -3.58 -3.78
CA ARG A 105 25.61 -2.59 -3.48
C ARG A 105 26.42 -2.99 -2.24
N MET A 106 25.76 -3.36 -1.14
CA MET A 106 26.44 -3.78 0.09
C MET A 106 27.33 -5.01 -0.12
N LEU A 107 26.87 -5.99 -0.88
CA LEU A 107 27.66 -7.18 -1.22
C LEU A 107 28.91 -6.86 -2.05
N ARG A 108 28.92 -5.75 -2.80
CA ARG A 108 30.09 -5.29 -3.57
C ARG A 108 31.07 -4.46 -2.73
N GLU A 109 30.56 -3.74 -1.73
CA GLU A 109 31.34 -2.79 -0.93
C GLU A 109 31.98 -3.42 0.31
N HIS A 110 31.46 -4.55 0.79
CA HIS A 110 31.92 -5.22 2.01
C HIS A 110 32.64 -6.54 1.73
N ALA A 111 33.63 -6.87 2.57
CA ALA A 111 34.48 -8.05 2.40
C ALA A 111 33.81 -9.39 2.79
N SER A 112 32.68 -9.36 3.50
CA SER A 112 31.94 -10.56 3.90
C SER A 112 30.43 -10.36 3.79
N PRO A 113 29.65 -11.45 3.53
CA PRO A 113 28.19 -11.38 3.53
C PRO A 113 27.62 -10.87 4.85
N GLU A 114 28.20 -11.26 5.98
CA GLU A 114 27.75 -10.83 7.31
C GLU A 114 27.86 -9.30 7.46
N ALA A 115 28.97 -8.70 7.02
CA ALA A 115 29.15 -7.25 7.06
C ALA A 115 28.21 -6.54 6.07
N ALA A 116 28.04 -7.08 4.86
CA ALA A 116 27.12 -6.56 3.86
C ALA A 116 25.67 -6.58 4.35
N PHE A 117 25.22 -7.68 4.96
CA PHE A 117 23.85 -7.83 5.43
C PHE A 117 23.55 -6.96 6.64
N ALA A 118 24.52 -6.77 7.55
CA ALA A 118 24.38 -5.82 8.64
C ALA A 118 24.26 -4.36 8.13
N ALA A 119 25.04 -3.98 7.11
CA ALA A 119 24.96 -2.65 6.50
C ALA A 119 23.63 -2.44 5.75
N TYR A 120 23.16 -3.46 5.03
CA TYR A 120 21.87 -3.46 4.36
C TYR A 120 20.71 -3.32 5.37
N ASP A 121 20.71 -4.12 6.45
CA ASP A 121 19.69 -4.03 7.51
C ASP A 121 19.65 -2.62 8.11
N ALA A 122 20.81 -2.08 8.49
CA ALA A 122 20.92 -0.75 9.08
C ALA A 122 20.39 0.37 8.15
N GLU A 123 20.54 0.22 6.83
CA GLU A 123 20.08 1.22 5.86
C GLU A 123 18.59 1.08 5.51
N ARG A 124 18.13 -0.15 5.27
CA ARG A 124 16.81 -0.41 4.67
C ARG A 124 15.72 -0.64 5.69
N ARG A 125 16.01 -1.31 6.81
CA ARG A 125 15.00 -1.63 7.83
C ARG A 125 14.29 -0.39 8.36
N PRO A 126 14.98 0.68 8.82
CA PRO A 126 14.28 1.86 9.34
C PRO A 126 13.36 2.53 8.30
N LYS A 127 13.78 2.54 7.03
CA LYS A 127 13.02 3.15 5.93
C LYS A 127 11.77 2.35 5.60
N ALA A 128 11.91 1.04 5.40
CA ALA A 128 10.76 0.19 5.11
C ALA A 128 9.80 0.11 6.31
N SER A 129 10.31 0.00 7.54
CA SER A 129 9.48 0.01 8.75
C SER A 129 8.63 1.28 8.87
N ALA A 130 9.20 2.45 8.54
CA ALA A 130 8.44 3.71 8.53
C ALA A 130 7.31 3.69 7.51
N ILE A 131 7.52 3.05 6.35
CA ILE A 131 6.51 2.89 5.30
C ILE A 131 5.41 1.92 5.74
N VAL A 132 5.75 0.77 6.34
CA VAL A 132 4.76 -0.16 6.90
C VAL A 132 3.83 0.58 7.86
N LEU A 133 4.40 1.33 8.81
CA LEU A 133 3.62 2.07 9.80
C LEU A 133 2.83 3.23 9.18
N ALA A 134 3.36 3.91 8.17
CA ALA A 134 2.64 4.97 7.46
C ALA A 134 1.47 4.43 6.63
N ASN A 135 1.61 3.24 6.04
CA ASN A 135 0.54 2.58 5.29
C ASN A 135 -0.62 2.14 6.21
N ARG A 136 -0.44 2.03 7.52
CA ARG A 136 -1.56 1.83 8.46
C ARG A 136 -2.44 3.07 8.63
N GLN A 137 -1.93 4.23 8.20
CA GLN A 137 -2.68 5.47 8.16
C GLN A 137 -3.34 5.60 6.78
N ASN A 138 -4.22 6.58 6.59
CA ASN A 138 -5.00 6.73 5.35
C ASN A 138 -4.18 7.17 4.11
N GLY A 139 -2.84 7.08 4.16
CA GLY A 139 -1.95 7.31 3.01
C GLY A 139 -2.29 8.57 2.19
N PRO A 140 -2.26 8.50 0.85
CA PRO A 140 -2.72 9.59 -0.01
C PRO A 140 -4.25 9.70 -0.06
N GLU A 141 -5.00 8.68 0.37
CA GLU A 141 -6.47 8.67 0.39
C GLU A 141 -7.05 9.64 1.42
N GLN A 142 -6.23 10.16 2.33
CA GLN A 142 -6.60 11.23 3.24
C GLN A 142 -7.26 12.42 2.52
N VAL A 143 -6.89 12.70 1.28
CA VAL A 143 -7.52 13.75 0.46
C VAL A 143 -9.02 13.50 0.24
N MET A 144 -9.41 12.26 -0.06
CA MET A 144 -10.82 11.90 -0.28
C MET A 144 -11.62 12.05 1.01
N GLN A 145 -11.04 11.62 2.14
CA GLN A 145 -11.66 11.80 3.44
C GLN A 145 -11.81 13.27 3.82
N MET A 146 -10.79 14.09 3.56
CA MET A 146 -10.88 15.53 3.78
C MET A 146 -11.98 16.19 2.94
N ALA A 147 -12.16 15.75 1.69
CA ALA A 147 -13.21 16.27 0.83
C ALA A 147 -14.60 15.93 1.39
N GLU A 148 -14.82 14.68 1.80
CA GLU A 148 -16.07 14.24 2.45
C GLU A 148 -16.35 15.04 3.74
N GLU A 149 -15.34 15.20 4.61
CA GLU A 149 -15.50 15.89 5.89
C GLU A 149 -15.79 17.39 5.72
N ARG A 150 -15.20 18.02 4.68
CA ARG A 150 -15.35 19.47 4.43
C ARG A 150 -16.54 19.81 3.56
N ALA A 151 -16.99 18.89 2.71
CA ALA A 151 -18.10 19.08 1.77
C ALA A 151 -19.00 17.83 1.72
N PRO A 152 -19.69 17.49 2.82
CA PRO A 152 -20.51 16.27 2.92
C PRO A 152 -21.73 16.26 2.00
N ASP A 153 -22.18 17.44 1.56
CA ASP A 153 -23.28 17.61 0.62
C ASP A 153 -22.77 17.69 -0.85
N GLY A 154 -21.47 17.47 -1.09
CA GLY A 154 -20.82 17.54 -2.39
C GLY A 154 -20.26 18.91 -2.75
N PHE A 155 -19.58 18.96 -3.90
CA PHE A 155 -18.94 20.16 -4.46
C PHE A 155 -18.85 20.04 -5.99
N GLU A 156 -18.72 21.18 -6.70
CA GLU A 156 -18.49 21.19 -8.15
C GLU A 156 -16.99 21.26 -8.51
N ASP A 157 -16.21 22.00 -7.72
CA ASP A 157 -14.75 22.12 -7.87
C ASP A 157 -14.05 21.76 -6.56
N ILE A 158 -13.07 20.85 -6.63
CA ILE A 158 -12.27 20.44 -5.47
C ILE A 158 -11.47 21.59 -4.89
N ALA A 159 -11.11 22.59 -5.71
CA ALA A 159 -10.35 23.76 -5.28
C ALA A 159 -11.13 24.62 -4.27
N ASP A 160 -12.47 24.52 -4.25
CA ASP A 160 -13.32 25.21 -3.27
C ASP A 160 -13.31 24.51 -1.90
N VAL A 161 -12.84 23.26 -1.83
CA VAL A 161 -12.84 22.41 -0.63
C VAL A 161 -11.43 22.24 -0.07
N ILE A 162 -10.46 22.02 -0.95
CA ILE A 162 -9.05 21.78 -0.60
C ILE A 162 -8.16 22.57 -1.55
N ASP A 163 -7.34 23.46 -0.99
CA ASP A 163 -6.40 24.26 -1.77
C ASP A 163 -5.35 23.37 -2.46
N TYR A 164 -4.98 23.74 -3.69
CA TYR A 164 -4.02 22.94 -4.47
C TYR A 164 -2.65 22.81 -3.79
N ALA A 165 -2.20 23.83 -3.04
CA ALA A 165 -0.94 23.74 -2.31
C ALA A 165 -1.03 22.74 -1.15
N GLU A 166 -2.20 22.59 -0.53
CA GLU A 166 -2.47 21.58 0.51
C GLU A 166 -2.42 20.16 -0.10
N LEU A 167 -3.09 19.96 -1.25
CA LEU A 167 -3.04 18.69 -2.00
C LEU A 167 -1.61 18.30 -2.41
N ASP A 168 -0.84 19.25 -2.95
CA ASP A 168 0.54 19.02 -3.34
C ASP A 168 1.44 18.73 -2.12
N ALA A 169 1.20 19.40 -0.99
CA ALA A 169 1.94 19.12 0.25
C ALA A 169 1.68 17.70 0.79
N ILE A 170 0.42 17.23 0.76
CA ILE A 170 0.05 15.86 1.14
C ILE A 170 0.75 14.85 0.22
N ALA A 171 0.66 15.04 -1.10
CA ALA A 171 1.30 14.17 -2.09
C ALA A 171 2.83 14.13 -1.94
N ARG A 172 3.47 15.28 -1.67
CA ARG A 172 4.92 15.36 -1.45
C ARG A 172 5.34 14.65 -0.17
N ARG A 173 4.62 14.86 0.94
CA ARG A 173 4.91 14.18 2.21
C ARG A 173 4.85 12.67 2.05
N TYR A 174 3.84 12.16 1.36
CA TYR A 174 3.74 10.73 1.08
C TYR A 174 4.92 10.22 0.24
N LYS A 175 5.30 10.92 -0.85
CA LYS A 175 6.46 10.56 -1.68
C LYS A 175 7.78 10.53 -0.91
N GLN A 176 7.97 11.46 0.04
CA GLN A 176 9.15 11.50 0.90
C GLN A 176 9.21 10.29 1.82
N ILE A 177 8.08 9.94 2.46
CA ILE A 177 7.98 8.76 3.35
C ILE A 177 8.22 7.48 2.55
N ALA A 178 7.61 7.35 1.38
CA ALA A 178 7.76 6.20 0.48
C ALA A 178 9.18 6.06 -0.10
N GLY A 179 10.06 7.05 0.10
CA GLY A 179 11.42 7.03 -0.45
C GLY A 179 11.47 7.23 -1.96
N PHE A 180 10.41 7.78 -2.57
CA PHE A 180 10.31 8.04 -4.02
C PHE A 180 10.87 9.41 -4.42
N ASP A 181 11.68 10.04 -3.57
CA ASP A 181 12.37 11.25 -3.96
C ASP A 181 13.33 10.95 -5.12
N LYS A 182 13.04 11.53 -6.30
CA LYS A 182 13.79 11.28 -7.54
C LYS A 182 15.27 11.57 -7.39
N SER A 183 15.65 12.58 -6.60
CA SER A 183 17.05 12.92 -6.41
C SER A 183 17.78 11.88 -5.55
N ALA A 184 17.11 11.32 -4.53
CA ALA A 184 17.64 10.23 -3.74
C ALA A 184 17.71 8.93 -4.56
N LEU A 185 16.67 8.61 -5.35
CA LEU A 185 16.64 7.41 -6.19
C LEU A 185 17.72 7.40 -7.27
N ASN A 186 17.99 8.54 -7.90
CA ASN A 186 19.04 8.65 -8.92
C ASN A 186 20.47 8.54 -8.36
N ARG A 187 20.63 8.43 -7.03
CA ARG A 187 21.93 8.26 -6.35
C ARG A 187 22.13 6.86 -5.76
N LEU A 188 21.13 5.97 -5.89
CA LEU A 188 21.24 4.54 -5.56
C LEU A 188 22.00 3.79 -6.66
#